data_AF-A0A7C6YT39-F1
#
_entry.id   AF-A0A7C6YT39-F1
#
_cell.length_a   1.000
_cell.length_b   1.000
_cell.length_c   1.000
_cell.angle_alpha   90.00
_cell.angle_beta   90.00
_cell.angle_gamma   90.00
#
_symmetry.space_group_name_H-M   'P 1'
#
loop_
_entity.id
_entity.type
_entity.pdbx_description
1 polymer ?
#
loop_
_entity_poly.entity_id
_entity_poly.type
_entity_poly.pdbx_seq_one_letter_code
_entity_poly.pdbx_strand_id
1 'polypeptide(L)'
;MFMEYLSTEQENFFRQLSLEMVSITKKDELKERNLFPLVQTNNSIKTTIHCYEKRPEKVFNSRRVRFIVLFELYLTALNKGRIFFKEESYLIWLGRRFGFSEKEILDVFDLANEACSLFFTAKTFITQSNLLTSI
;
A
#
# COMPACT_ATOMS: atom_id res chain seq x y z
N MET A 1 -8.00 6.26 -8.46
CA MET A 1 -7.01 6.65 -9.47
C MET A 1 -6.07 5.51 -9.88
N PHE A 2 -5.23 4.93 -9.01
CA PHE A 2 -4.34 3.83 -9.46
C PHE A 2 -5.09 2.58 -9.95
N MET A 3 -6.14 2.16 -9.24
CA MET A 3 -6.91 0.96 -9.55
C MET A 3 -7.55 0.99 -10.94
N GLU A 4 -7.94 2.17 -11.45
CA GLU A 4 -8.58 2.34 -12.76
C GLU A 4 -7.67 1.92 -13.94
N TYR A 5 -6.37 1.77 -13.73
CA TYR A 5 -5.40 1.34 -14.74
C TYR A 5 -5.02 -0.13 -14.64
N LEU A 6 -5.61 -0.87 -13.70
CA LEU A 6 -5.35 -2.29 -13.49
C LEU A 6 -6.43 -3.14 -14.17
N SER A 7 -6.05 -4.32 -14.67
CA SER A 7 -7.05 -5.32 -15.04
C SER A 7 -7.77 -5.83 -13.78
N THR A 8 -8.97 -6.39 -13.93
CA THR A 8 -9.70 -6.98 -12.80
C THR A 8 -8.88 -8.03 -12.04
N GLU A 9 -8.04 -8.81 -12.73
CA GLU A 9 -7.13 -9.75 -12.06
C GLU A 9 -6.08 -9.02 -11.21
N GLN A 10 -5.47 -7.97 -11.76
CA GLN A 10 -4.47 -7.17 -11.05
C GLN A 10 -5.07 -6.42 -9.86
N GLU A 11 -6.27 -5.87 -10.00
CA GLU A 11 -7.01 -5.22 -8.91
C GLU A 11 -7.30 -6.20 -7.77
N ASN A 12 -7.82 -7.39 -8.09
CA ASN A 12 -8.14 -8.40 -7.09
C ASN A 12 -6.88 -8.88 -6.36
N PHE A 13 -5.79 -9.09 -7.11
CA PHE A 13 -4.52 -9.50 -6.53
C PHE A 13 -3.90 -8.39 -5.68
N PHE A 14 -3.97 -7.14 -6.11
CA PHE A 14 -3.55 -5.98 -5.31
C PHE A 14 -4.31 -5.90 -3.99
N ARG A 15 -5.66 -5.99 -4.04
CA ARG A 15 -6.50 -5.98 -2.83
C ARG A 15 -6.12 -7.09 -1.87
N GLN A 16 -5.81 -8.29 -2.39
CA GLN A 16 -5.36 -9.38 -1.56
C GLN A 16 -4.01 -9.09 -0.89
N LEU A 17 -3.03 -8.56 -1.63
CA LEU A 17 -1.75 -8.16 -1.06
C LEU A 17 -1.93 -7.10 0.04
N SER A 18 -2.82 -6.13 -0.16
CA SER A 18 -3.14 -5.14 0.87
C SER A 18 -3.78 -5.76 2.12
N LEU A 19 -4.63 -6.78 1.97
CA LEU A 19 -5.21 -7.51 3.10
C LEU A 19 -4.16 -8.33 3.84
N GLU A 20 -3.28 -9.01 3.12
CA GLU A 20 -2.14 -9.74 3.69
C GLU A 20 -1.26 -8.77 4.49
N MET A 21 -0.90 -7.63 3.90
CA MET A 21 -0.14 -6.55 4.52
C MET A 21 -0.72 -6.12 5.87
N VAL A 22 -2.00 -5.76 5.90
CA VAL A 22 -2.71 -5.32 7.12
C VAL A 22 -2.87 -6.46 8.13
N SER A 23 -2.93 -7.71 7.67
CA SER A 23 -3.05 -8.88 8.55
C SER A 23 -1.75 -9.22 9.30
N ILE A 24 -0.58 -8.84 8.74
CA ILE A 24 0.74 -9.05 9.35
C ILE A 24 0.85 -8.30 10.69
N THR A 25 0.21 -7.14 10.80
CA THR A 25 0.17 -6.31 12.02
C THR A 25 -1.04 -6.56 12.92
N LYS A 26 -2.20 -6.94 12.37
CA LYS A 26 -3.41 -7.25 13.14
C LYS A 26 -3.34 -8.48 14.06
N LYS A 27 -2.28 -9.29 13.99
CA LYS A 27 -2.06 -10.33 15.01
C LYS A 27 -1.74 -9.76 16.40
N ASP A 28 -1.32 -8.49 16.50
CA ASP A 28 -0.99 -7.86 17.79
C ASP A 28 -1.89 -6.64 18.14
N GLU A 29 -2.63 -6.05 17.20
CA GLU A 29 -3.47 -4.86 17.46
C GLU A 29 -4.94 -5.04 17.06
N LEU A 30 -5.72 -5.66 17.94
CA LEU A 30 -7.18 -5.83 17.82
C LEU A 30 -7.99 -4.52 18.06
N LYS A 31 -7.39 -3.34 17.86
CA LYS A 31 -8.05 -2.04 18.09
C LYS A 31 -7.57 -0.94 17.13
N GLU A 32 -7.78 -1.08 15.83
CA GLU A 32 -7.89 0.09 14.94
C GLU A 32 -8.68 -0.31 13.67
N ARG A 33 -9.97 -0.61 13.85
CA ARG A 33 -10.94 -0.57 12.75
C ARG A 33 -11.27 0.90 12.51
N ASN A 34 -10.82 1.46 11.38
CA ASN A 34 -11.51 2.46 10.53
C ASN A 34 -10.54 3.30 9.66
N LEU A 35 -9.61 2.67 8.93
CA LEU A 35 -8.74 3.40 7.98
C LEU A 35 -8.97 3.08 6.50
N PHE A 36 -9.88 2.17 6.15
CA PHE A 36 -10.15 1.86 4.74
C PHE A 36 -11.65 1.73 4.42
N PRO A 37 -12.25 2.72 3.74
CA PRO A 37 -13.50 2.53 3.00
C PRO A 37 -13.34 1.53 1.82
N LEU A 38 -12.10 1.28 1.37
CA LEU A 38 -11.78 0.39 0.25
C LEU A 38 -12.01 -1.11 0.52
N VAL A 39 -12.21 -1.51 1.78
CA VAL A 39 -12.36 -2.93 2.19
C VAL A 39 -13.83 -3.33 2.35
N GLN A 40 -14.79 -2.39 2.26
CA GLN A 40 -16.21 -2.68 2.48
C GLN A 40 -17.08 -2.64 1.22
N THR A 41 -16.56 -3.10 0.09
CA THR A 41 -17.44 -3.38 -1.07
C THR A 41 -17.30 -4.83 -1.52
N ASN A 42 -18.37 -5.57 -1.21
CA ASN A 42 -18.89 -6.74 -1.90
C ASN A 42 -18.13 -8.06 -1.75
N ASN A 43 -18.64 -8.86 -0.81
CA ASN A 43 -18.92 -10.29 -0.93
C ASN A 43 -18.56 -10.91 -2.29
N SER A 44 -17.45 -11.64 -2.36
CA SER A 44 -17.23 -12.86 -3.19
C SER A 44 -15.75 -13.19 -3.50
N ILE A 45 -14.80 -12.90 -2.62
CA ILE A 45 -13.46 -13.52 -2.76
C ILE A 45 -13.56 -14.96 -2.26
N LYS A 46 -14.04 -15.86 -3.14
CA LYS A 46 -14.20 -17.30 -2.87
C LYS A 46 -12.93 -18.12 -3.14
N THR A 47 -11.80 -17.47 -3.42
CA THR A 47 -10.50 -18.13 -3.52
C THR A 47 -9.45 -17.21 -2.91
N THR A 48 -8.98 -17.56 -1.72
CA THR A 48 -7.79 -16.94 -1.11
C THR A 48 -6.58 -17.42 -1.91
N ILE A 49 -6.21 -16.71 -2.98
CA ILE A 49 -5.06 -17.09 -3.82
C ILE A 49 -3.82 -16.45 -3.22
N HIS A 50 -3.16 -17.14 -2.31
CA HIS A 50 -2.07 -16.53 -1.56
C HIS A 50 -0.93 -16.04 -2.46
N CYS A 51 -0.27 -14.94 -2.07
CA CYS A 51 0.83 -14.36 -2.85
C CYS A 51 1.99 -15.32 -3.15
N TYR A 52 2.12 -16.41 -2.39
CA TYR A 52 3.11 -17.47 -2.61
C TYR A 52 2.71 -18.47 -3.71
N GLU A 53 1.43 -18.54 -4.07
CA GLU A 53 0.90 -19.50 -5.06
C GLU A 53 0.97 -18.96 -6.49
N LYS A 54 0.85 -17.64 -6.65
CA LYS A 54 1.01 -16.95 -7.94
C LYS A 54 2.33 -16.20 -7.99
N ARG A 55 3.02 -16.27 -9.13
CA ARG A 55 4.18 -15.45 -9.45
C ARG A 55 3.74 -13.98 -9.60
N PRO A 56 3.97 -13.10 -8.62
CA PRO A 56 3.41 -11.76 -8.62
C PRO A 56 3.89 -10.91 -9.81
N GLU A 57 5.10 -11.20 -10.30
CA GLU A 57 5.69 -10.61 -11.49
C GLU A 57 4.97 -10.95 -12.81
N LYS A 58 4.20 -12.05 -12.82
CA LYS A 58 3.37 -12.44 -13.97
C LYS A 58 2.01 -11.75 -13.95
N VAL A 59 1.42 -11.57 -12.77
CA VAL A 59 0.15 -10.84 -12.61
C VAL A 59 0.37 -9.36 -12.93
N PHE A 60 1.40 -8.77 -12.34
CA PHE A 60 1.86 -7.42 -12.65
C PHE A 60 2.91 -7.47 -13.77
N ASN A 61 2.42 -7.66 -14.99
CA ASN A 61 3.21 -7.97 -16.18
C ASN A 61 4.13 -6.85 -16.67
N SER A 62 4.04 -5.63 -16.14
CA SER A 62 4.96 -4.53 -16.48
C SER A 62 5.72 -4.02 -15.25
N ARG A 63 6.97 -3.62 -15.47
CA ARG A 63 7.81 -3.04 -14.42
C ARG A 63 7.18 -1.78 -13.79
N ARG A 64 6.53 -0.96 -14.63
CA ARG A 64 5.78 0.23 -14.18
C ARG A 64 4.64 -0.14 -13.23
N VAL A 65 3.83 -1.13 -13.57
CA VAL A 65 2.73 -1.57 -12.69
C VAL A 65 3.29 -2.12 -11.37
N ARG A 66 4.34 -2.94 -11.43
CA ARG A 66 5.00 -3.47 -10.21
C ARG A 66 5.53 -2.38 -9.29
N PHE A 67 6.12 -1.33 -9.86
CA PHE A 67 6.59 -0.18 -9.12
C PHE A 67 5.42 0.50 -8.39
N ILE A 68 4.35 0.81 -9.12
CA ILE A 68 3.21 1.52 -8.52
C ILE A 68 2.51 0.65 -7.46
N VAL A 69 2.38 -0.66 -7.69
CA VAL A 69 1.85 -1.59 -6.67
C VAL A 69 2.69 -1.54 -5.40
N LEU A 70 4.02 -1.63 -5.51
CA LEU A 70 4.90 -1.63 -4.34
C LEU A 70 4.82 -0.28 -3.59
N PHE A 71 4.78 0.83 -4.34
CA PHE A 71 4.60 2.17 -3.81
C PHE A 71 3.28 2.33 -3.06
N GLU A 72 2.16 1.92 -3.64
CA GLU A 72 0.83 2.00 -3.03
C GLU A 72 0.69 1.08 -1.81
N LEU A 73 1.30 -0.11 -1.83
CA LEU A 73 1.34 -0.98 -0.66
C LEU A 73 2.17 -0.38 0.48
N TYR A 74 3.28 0.30 0.16
CA TYR A 74 4.06 1.01 1.18
C TYR A 74 3.25 2.17 1.79
N LEU A 75 2.61 2.99 0.97
CA LEU A 75 1.72 4.06 1.46
C LEU A 75 0.58 3.50 2.34
N THR A 76 0.04 2.34 1.99
CA THR A 76 -0.98 1.63 2.76
C THR A 76 -0.44 1.17 4.12
N ALA A 77 0.80 0.70 4.17
CA ALA A 77 1.46 0.26 5.41
C ALA A 77 1.91 1.43 6.29
N LEU A 78 2.13 2.62 5.71
CA LEU A 78 2.59 3.79 6.44
C LEU A 78 1.47 4.35 7.33
N ASN A 79 1.35 3.82 8.56
CA ASN A 79 0.40 4.29 9.57
C ASN A 79 0.99 5.45 10.37
N LYS A 80 0.36 6.63 10.31
CA LYS A 80 0.80 7.84 11.05
C LYS A 80 2.30 8.17 10.85
N GLY A 81 2.82 7.91 9.64
CA GLY A 81 4.22 8.17 9.29
C GLY A 81 5.22 7.12 9.80
N ARG A 82 4.75 5.94 10.22
CA ARG A 82 5.59 4.83 10.63
C ARG A 82 5.18 3.55 9.91
N ILE A 83 6.16 2.71 9.64
CA ILE A 83 5.97 1.34 9.16
C ILE A 83 6.53 0.38 10.22
N PHE A 84 5.86 -0.73 10.47
CA PHE A 84 6.36 -1.73 11.41
C PHE A 84 7.46 -2.58 10.75
N PHE A 85 8.43 -3.08 11.53
CA PHE A 85 9.53 -3.91 11.00
C PHE A 85 9.05 -5.13 10.20
N LYS A 86 7.98 -5.80 10.66
CA LYS A 86 7.39 -6.95 9.96
C LYS A 86 6.77 -6.56 8.62
N GLU A 87 6.18 -5.37 8.55
CA GLU A 87 5.57 -4.81 7.35
C GLU A 87 6.63 -4.47 6.31
N GLU A 88 7.66 -3.74 6.73
CA GLU A 88 8.80 -3.40 5.89
C GLU A 88 9.50 -4.65 5.35
N SER A 89 9.72 -5.65 6.21
CA SER A 89 10.29 -6.94 5.81
C SER A 89 9.46 -7.65 4.73
N TYR A 90 8.13 -7.60 4.85
CA TYR A 90 7.23 -8.19 3.84
C TYR A 90 7.27 -7.41 2.53
N LEU A 91 7.32 -6.08 2.56
CA LEU A 91 7.42 -5.26 1.36
C LEU A 91 8.77 -5.47 0.64
N ILE A 92 9.88 -5.63 1.38
CA ILE A 92 11.17 -5.98 0.79
C ILE A 92 11.10 -7.36 0.12
N TRP A 93 10.51 -8.34 0.80
CA TRP A 93 10.31 -9.68 0.23
C TRP A 93 9.46 -9.64 -1.05
N LEU A 94 8.37 -8.86 -1.05
CA LEU A 94 7.48 -8.69 -2.19
C LEU A 94 8.16 -7.96 -3.35
N GLY A 95 8.92 -6.90 -3.06
CA GLY A 95 9.68 -6.14 -4.06
C GLY A 95 10.71 -7.01 -4.79
N ARG A 96 11.38 -7.92 -4.08
CA ARG A 96 12.28 -8.91 -4.69
C ARG A 96 11.52 -9.87 -5.62
N ARG A 97 10.31 -10.30 -5.23
CA ARG A 97 9.42 -11.12 -6.08
C ARG A 97 8.91 -10.36 -7.30
N PHE A 98 8.79 -9.04 -7.23
CA PHE A 98 8.50 -8.19 -8.38
C PHE A 98 9.72 -8.01 -9.31
N GLY A 99 10.89 -8.55 -8.96
CA GLY A 99 12.11 -8.43 -9.74
C GLY A 99 12.78 -7.07 -9.61
N PHE A 100 12.63 -6.42 -8.45
CA PHE A 100 13.43 -5.25 -8.08
C PHE A 100 14.66 -5.67 -7.28
N SER A 101 15.75 -4.94 -7.49
CA SER A 101 16.92 -5.00 -6.61
C SER A 101 16.62 -4.32 -5.26
N GLU A 102 17.44 -4.59 -4.24
CA GLU A 102 17.27 -3.98 -2.93
C GLU A 102 17.35 -2.45 -2.97
N LYS A 103 18.29 -1.91 -3.74
CA LYS A 103 18.39 -0.47 -3.95
C LYS A 103 17.09 0.12 -4.51
N GLU A 104 16.54 -0.49 -5.55
CA GLU A 104 15.30 0.01 -6.18
C GLU A 104 14.08 -0.08 -5.25
N ILE A 105 14.06 -1.05 -4.34
CA ILE A 105 13.00 -1.16 -3.33
C ILE A 105 13.13 0.00 -2.34
N LEU A 106 14.35 0.29 -1.87
CA LEU A 106 14.59 1.41 -0.96
C LEU A 106 14.25 2.75 -1.63
N ASP A 107 14.64 2.94 -2.90
CA ASP A 107 14.29 4.14 -3.67
C ASP A 107 12.75 4.33 -3.76
N VAL A 108 11.97 3.24 -3.87
CA VAL A 108 10.49 3.30 -3.84
C VAL A 108 9.99 3.76 -2.47
N PHE A 109 10.57 3.25 -1.38
CA PHE A 109 10.17 3.57 -0.02
C PHE A 109 10.49 5.02 0.33
N ASP A 110 11.66 5.50 -0.07
CA ASP A 110 12.08 6.89 0.12
C ASP A 110 11.13 7.84 -0.61
N LEU A 111 10.80 7.55 -1.88
CA LEU A 111 9.83 8.33 -2.63
C LEU A 111 8.44 8.35 -1.97
N ALA A 112 7.99 7.22 -1.41
CA ALA A 112 6.71 7.14 -0.72
C ALA A 112 6.70 7.95 0.59
N ASN A 113 7.81 7.92 1.35
CA ASN A 113 7.98 8.74 2.54
C ASN A 113 7.97 10.24 2.22
N GLU A 114 8.65 10.65 1.14
CA GLU A 114 8.63 12.05 0.66
C GLU A 114 7.22 12.47 0.25
N ALA A 115 6.51 11.65 -0.51
CA ALA A 115 5.14 11.91 -0.95
C ALA A 115 4.20 12.09 0.25
N CYS A 116 4.29 11.21 1.27
CA CYS A 116 3.53 11.35 2.49
C CYS A 116 3.87 12.62 3.27
N SER A 117 5.16 12.97 3.38
CA SER A 117 5.61 14.18 4.07
C SER A 117 5.06 15.45 3.42
N LEU A 118 5.07 15.50 2.07
CA LEU A 118 4.47 16.59 1.32
C LEU A 118 2.96 16.67 1.57
N PHE A 119 2.25 15.54 1.57
CA PHE A 119 0.82 15.50 1.83
C PHE A 119 0.47 16.00 3.25
N PHE A 120 1.22 15.59 4.27
CA PHE A 120 1.03 16.08 5.63
C PHE A 120 1.29 17.59 5.76
N THR A 121 2.34 18.08 5.11
CA THR A 121 2.64 19.53 5.06
C THR A 121 1.49 20.30 4.40
N ALA A 122 1.02 19.84 3.24
CA ALA A 122 -0.10 20.47 2.53
C ALA A 122 -1.38 20.47 3.38
N LYS A 123 -1.70 19.35 4.03
CA LYS A 123 -2.88 19.24 4.92
C LYS A 123 -2.79 20.20 6.11
N THR A 124 -1.60 20.35 6.69
CA THR A 124 -1.35 21.27 7.81
C THR A 124 -1.59 22.72 7.37
N PHE A 125 -1.04 23.10 6.21
CA PHE A 125 -1.24 24.43 5.63
C PHE A 125 -2.72 24.74 5.37
N ILE A 126 -3.46 23.83 4.73
CA ILE A 126 -4.91 24.01 4.49
C ILE A 126 -5.68 24.20 5.80
N THR A 127 -5.35 23.39 6.82
CA THR A 127 -6.04 23.46 8.12
C THR A 127 -5.78 24.80 8.82
N GLN A 128 -4.53 25.29 8.79
CA GLN A 128 -4.16 26.60 9.34
C GLN A 128 -4.81 27.75 8.57
N SER A 129 -4.84 27.67 7.24
CA SER A 129 -5.50 28.68 6.39
C SER A 129 -6.99 28.79 6.70
N ASN A 130 -7.68 27.66 6.88
CA ASN A 130 -9.12 27.65 7.18
C ASN A 130 -9.44 28.23 8.56
N LEU A 131 -8.56 28.03 9.55
CA LEU A 131 -8.69 28.63 10.89
C LEU A 131 -8.54 30.16 10.85
N LEU A 132 -7.67 30.69 9.99
CA LEU A 132 -7.45 32.13 9.83
C LEU A 132 -8.59 32.84 9.09
N THR A 133 -9.30 32.13 8.20
CA THR A 133 -10.47 32.68 7.49
C THR A 133 -11.78 32.61 8.27
N SER A 134 -11.79 31.94 9.43
CA SER A 134 -12.96 31.78 10.30
C SER A 134 -13.04 32.80 11.46
N ILE A 135 -12.15 33.80 11.46
CA ILE A 135 -12.13 34.96 12.38
C ILE A 135 -12.50 36.20 11.59
#